data_AF-A0A1H7XLL5-F1
#
_entry.id   AF-A0A1H7XLL5-F1
#
_cell.length_a   1.000
_cell.length_b   1.000
_cell.length_c   1.000
_cell.angle_alpha   90.00
_cell.angle_beta   90.00
_cell.angle_gamma   90.00
#
_symmetry.space_group_name_H-M   'P 1'
#
loop_
_entity.id
_entity.type
_entity.pdbx_description
1 polymer ?
#
loop_
_entity_poly.entity_id
_entity_poly.type
_entity_poly.pdbx_seq_one_letter_code
_entity_poly.pdbx_strand_id
1 'polypeptide(L)'
;MWYIFSTNFVLKGVITEINTVTIEHHFYECDVVNLVIPYTQEVYETLKIGDVIHQGKGKKGYRVHTLEISEIERTIFVGAYGVEGILNQRIISKPFEMNANMKQILYTLIQQNLGSGASSNRRIDSLLLPTIVDEGENISVSYYGENLYTVISELSKQLGMSVKFDFNPYPEYASDGTILTPANINLSFHIGQDLTTGNSEHPPIIWKANWGDTRDELLFLSQKHYKNAVYLKSGDETPIQVEVNESSGLTGWDRFEMFSDAVDIRKGIDETTTLTDQQVRKLLESRGKLELFRNYKLDDFTFILNEDIPQVFQKDFFVGDFVTVVNEKFGITRHSRIVTVIETIIQEKSQTQVKFED
;
A
#
# COMPACT_ATOMS: atom_id res chain seq x y z
N MET A 1 -16.21 -5.12 -19.57
CA MET A 1 -16.95 -3.86 -19.38
C MET A 1 -16.51 -3.22 -18.08
N TRP A 2 -16.34 -1.90 -18.07
CA TRP A 2 -16.04 -1.09 -16.88
C TRP A 2 -17.06 0.05 -16.77
N TYR A 3 -17.30 0.52 -15.56
CA TYR A 3 -18.30 1.55 -15.25
C TYR A 3 -17.60 2.82 -14.83
N ILE A 4 -18.13 3.97 -15.25
CA ILE A 4 -17.60 5.30 -14.92
C ILE A 4 -18.53 5.93 -13.89
N PHE A 5 -18.00 6.25 -12.71
CA PHE A 5 -18.71 6.92 -11.63
C PHE A 5 -18.10 8.30 -11.36
N SER A 6 -18.92 9.24 -10.90
CA SER A 6 -18.39 10.40 -10.20
C SER A 6 -17.91 10.01 -8.80
N THR A 7 -17.15 10.90 -8.13
CA THR A 7 -16.76 10.70 -6.72
C THR A 7 -17.94 10.69 -5.74
N ASN A 8 -19.12 11.12 -6.19
CA ASN A 8 -20.38 11.04 -5.44
C ASN A 8 -21.19 9.78 -5.79
N PHE A 9 -20.54 8.76 -6.35
CA PHE A 9 -21.12 7.46 -6.70
C PHE A 9 -22.24 7.50 -7.76
N VAL A 10 -22.33 8.58 -8.54
CA VAL A 10 -23.29 8.68 -9.65
C VAL A 10 -22.71 7.99 -10.88
N LEU A 11 -23.40 6.99 -11.42
CA LEU A 11 -23.03 6.34 -12.68
C LEU A 11 -23.14 7.35 -13.84
N LYS A 12 -22.04 7.59 -14.53
CA LYS A 12 -21.94 8.51 -15.67
C LYS A 12 -22.00 7.79 -17.02
N GLY A 13 -21.45 6.59 -17.10
CA GLY A 13 -21.43 5.80 -18.33
C GLY A 13 -20.69 4.47 -18.19
N VAL A 14 -20.50 3.78 -19.30
CA VAL A 14 -19.91 2.44 -19.37
C VAL A 14 -18.88 2.39 -20.48
N ILE A 15 -17.73 1.77 -20.19
CA ILE A 15 -16.68 1.42 -21.16
C ILE A 15 -16.92 -0.04 -21.54
N THR A 16 -17.42 -0.25 -22.76
CA THR A 16 -17.76 -1.58 -23.27
C THR A 16 -16.58 -2.28 -23.91
N GLU A 17 -15.78 -1.54 -24.67
CA GLU A 17 -14.63 -2.03 -25.43
C GLU A 17 -13.32 -1.52 -24.83
N ILE A 18 -12.35 -2.44 -24.70
CA ILE A 18 -11.03 -2.16 -24.13
C ILE A 18 -10.00 -2.95 -24.93
N ASN A 19 -8.97 -2.27 -25.43
CA ASN A 19 -7.89 -2.91 -26.18
C ASN A 19 -6.91 -3.60 -25.23
N THR A 20 -6.53 -2.88 -24.17
CA THR A 20 -5.57 -3.34 -23.16
C THR A 20 -6.02 -2.91 -21.77
N VAL A 21 -5.89 -3.83 -20.81
CA VAL A 21 -6.01 -3.55 -19.37
C VAL A 21 -4.70 -3.99 -18.72
N THR A 22 -4.07 -3.11 -17.95
CA THR A 22 -3.01 -3.48 -17.03
C THR A 22 -3.42 -3.06 -15.62
N ILE A 23 -3.46 -4.01 -14.69
CA ILE A 23 -3.75 -3.75 -13.27
C ILE A 23 -2.56 -4.22 -12.44
N GLU A 24 -1.97 -3.31 -11.70
CA GLU A 24 -0.92 -3.59 -10.73
C GLU A 24 -1.54 -3.52 -9.34
N HIS A 25 -1.75 -4.68 -8.73
CA HIS A 25 -2.19 -4.81 -7.36
C HIS A 25 -0.96 -4.78 -6.46
N HIS A 26 -0.94 -3.86 -5.52
CA HIS A 26 0.18 -3.72 -4.59
C HIS A 26 -0.26 -4.15 -3.20
N PHE A 27 0.64 -4.71 -2.39
CA PHE A 27 0.34 -4.93 -0.98
C PHE A 27 0.43 -3.61 -0.22
N TYR A 28 1.61 -3.00 -0.15
CA TYR A 28 1.84 -1.78 0.63
C TYR A 28 1.46 -0.49 -0.09
N GLU A 29 1.58 -0.47 -1.42
CA GLU A 29 1.30 0.71 -2.24
C GLU A 29 -0.15 0.74 -2.74
N CYS A 30 -0.53 1.82 -3.44
CA CYS A 30 -1.86 1.88 -4.06
C CYS A 30 -1.88 1.04 -5.32
N ASP A 31 -3.03 0.46 -5.63
CA ASP A 31 -3.19 -0.25 -6.89
C ASP A 31 -3.11 0.76 -8.06
N VAL A 32 -2.58 0.33 -9.20
CA VAL A 32 -2.46 1.14 -10.42
C VAL A 32 -3.22 0.46 -11.55
N VAL A 33 -3.98 1.24 -12.32
CA VAL A 33 -4.68 0.76 -13.51
C VAL A 33 -4.35 1.62 -14.70
N ASN A 34 -3.97 0.95 -15.79
CA ASN A 34 -3.78 1.54 -17.10
C ASN A 34 -4.73 0.87 -18.09
N LEU A 35 -5.56 1.66 -18.75
CA LEU A 35 -6.43 1.18 -19.83
C LEU A 35 -6.02 1.84 -21.15
N VAL A 36 -6.06 1.06 -22.23
CA VAL A 36 -6.10 1.60 -23.60
C VAL A 36 -7.46 1.23 -24.18
N ILE A 37 -8.29 2.23 -24.45
CA ILE A 37 -9.66 2.04 -24.95
C ILE A 37 -9.82 2.70 -26.33
N PRO A 38 -10.67 2.16 -27.22
CA PRO A 38 -11.01 2.83 -28.46
C PRO A 38 -11.62 4.22 -28.19
N TYR A 39 -11.26 5.19 -29.02
CA TYR A 39 -11.87 6.50 -28.97
C TYR A 39 -13.32 6.42 -29.47
N THR A 40 -14.26 6.90 -28.65
CA THR A 40 -15.62 7.24 -29.06
C THR A 40 -15.98 8.61 -28.51
N GLN A 41 -16.83 9.35 -29.24
CA GLN A 41 -17.30 10.66 -28.79
C GLN A 41 -17.99 10.57 -27.41
N GLU A 42 -18.79 9.51 -27.19
CA GLU A 42 -19.50 9.26 -25.95
C GLU A 42 -18.56 9.09 -24.76
N VAL A 43 -17.52 8.26 -24.88
CA VAL A 43 -16.54 8.03 -23.81
C VAL A 43 -15.75 9.30 -23.53
N TYR A 44 -15.32 10.01 -24.59
CA TYR A 44 -14.59 11.27 -24.45
C TYR A 44 -15.40 12.36 -23.72
N GLU A 45 -16.70 12.46 -24.00
CA GLU A 45 -17.59 13.42 -23.32
C GLU A 45 -17.88 13.01 -21.88
N THR A 46 -17.94 11.72 -21.59
CA THR A 46 -18.34 11.19 -20.27
C THR A 46 -17.18 11.08 -19.28
N LEU A 47 -16.07 10.47 -19.70
CA LEU A 47 -14.93 10.15 -18.83
C LEU A 47 -14.06 11.39 -18.61
N LYS A 48 -13.84 11.76 -17.34
CA LYS A 48 -13.03 12.92 -16.94
C LYS A 48 -12.02 12.53 -15.86
N ILE A 49 -10.93 13.30 -15.79
CA ILE A 49 -9.99 13.24 -14.66
C ILE A 49 -10.77 13.47 -13.36
N GLY A 50 -10.51 12.63 -12.38
CA GLY A 50 -11.18 12.64 -11.07
C GLY A 50 -12.39 11.72 -10.97
N ASP A 51 -12.95 11.22 -12.08
CA ASP A 51 -13.95 10.15 -12.06
C ASP A 51 -13.33 8.84 -11.54
N VAL A 52 -14.18 7.90 -11.14
CA VAL A 52 -13.80 6.56 -10.68
C VAL A 52 -14.25 5.53 -11.70
N ILE A 53 -13.31 4.73 -12.21
CA ILE A 53 -13.60 3.56 -13.03
C ILE A 53 -13.69 2.30 -12.16
N HIS A 54 -14.64 1.42 -12.45
CA HIS A 54 -14.94 0.23 -11.66
C HIS A 54 -15.23 -0.98 -12.56
N GLN A 55 -14.68 -2.15 -12.26
CA GLN A 55 -14.81 -3.36 -13.11
C GLN A 55 -16.21 -3.99 -13.10
N GLY A 56 -17.12 -3.49 -12.28
CA GLY A 56 -18.49 -4.02 -12.12
C GLY A 56 -18.57 -5.32 -11.33
N LYS A 57 -17.45 -6.03 -11.16
CA LYS A 57 -17.26 -7.12 -10.21
C LYS A 57 -16.22 -6.70 -9.18
N GLY A 58 -16.36 -7.20 -7.95
CA GLY A 58 -15.47 -6.84 -6.85
C GLY A 58 -15.83 -5.48 -6.23
N LYS A 59 -14.91 -4.98 -5.39
CA LYS A 59 -15.08 -3.76 -4.59
C LYS A 59 -14.05 -2.67 -4.93
N LYS A 60 -13.24 -2.86 -5.96
CA LYS A 60 -12.11 -1.99 -6.29
C LYS A 60 -12.52 -0.91 -7.28
N GLY A 61 -12.34 0.35 -6.88
CA GLY A 61 -12.48 1.52 -7.74
C GLY A 61 -11.14 2.17 -7.99
N TYR A 62 -10.98 2.76 -9.17
CA TYR A 62 -9.75 3.44 -9.57
C TYR A 62 -10.06 4.86 -10.01
N ARG A 63 -9.48 5.85 -9.34
CA ARG A 63 -9.68 7.27 -9.64
C ARG A 63 -8.74 7.71 -10.76
N VAL A 64 -9.32 8.20 -11.84
CA VAL A 64 -8.61 8.65 -13.05
C VAL A 64 -7.76 9.87 -12.73
N HIS A 65 -6.48 9.82 -13.07
CA HIS A 65 -5.55 10.94 -12.95
C HIS A 65 -4.97 11.37 -14.30
N THR A 66 -4.92 10.47 -15.30
CA THR A 66 -4.38 10.75 -16.63
C THR A 66 -5.37 10.33 -17.71
N LEU A 67 -5.55 11.19 -18.70
CA LEU A 67 -6.22 10.89 -19.96
C LEU A 67 -5.33 11.40 -21.10
N GLU A 68 -4.95 10.51 -22.01
CA GLU A 68 -4.21 10.88 -23.23
C GLU A 68 -5.01 10.42 -24.45
N ILE A 69 -5.29 11.33 -25.38
CA ILE A 69 -6.06 11.04 -26.59
C ILE A 69 -5.11 10.99 -27.78
N SER A 70 -5.13 9.87 -28.50
CA SER A 70 -4.38 9.68 -29.73
C SER A 70 -5.33 9.71 -30.92
N GLU A 71 -5.28 10.76 -31.73
CA GLU A 71 -6.07 10.85 -32.96
C GLU A 71 -5.59 9.85 -34.03
N ILE A 72 -4.29 9.59 -34.09
CA ILE A 72 -3.67 8.68 -35.06
C ILE A 72 -4.09 7.24 -34.78
N GLU A 73 -3.96 6.82 -33.52
CA GLU A 73 -4.32 5.44 -33.11
C GLU A 73 -5.82 5.29 -32.84
N ARG A 74 -6.55 6.41 -32.75
CA ARG A 74 -7.97 6.47 -32.35
C ARG A 74 -8.20 5.78 -31.00
N THR A 75 -7.39 6.12 -30.02
CA THR A 75 -7.43 5.55 -28.66
C THR A 75 -7.46 6.63 -27.59
N ILE A 76 -7.92 6.25 -26.41
CA ILE A 76 -7.77 7.00 -25.16
C ILE A 76 -6.98 6.11 -24.20
N PHE A 77 -5.84 6.60 -23.72
CA PHE A 77 -5.13 6.02 -22.59
C PHE A 77 -5.71 6.60 -21.30
N VAL A 78 -5.99 5.73 -20.33
CA VAL A 78 -6.53 6.08 -19.02
C VAL A 78 -5.58 5.57 -17.95
N GLY A 79 -4.95 6.48 -17.21
CA GLY A 79 -4.18 6.17 -16.00
C GLY A 79 -4.98 6.49 -14.75
N ALA A 80 -5.10 5.51 -13.84
CA ALA A 80 -5.87 5.62 -12.62
C ALA A 80 -5.17 4.94 -11.44
N TYR A 81 -5.35 5.49 -10.24
CA TYR A 81 -4.90 4.88 -8.99
C TYR A 81 -6.09 4.31 -8.24
N GLY A 82 -5.89 3.28 -7.40
CA GLY A 82 -6.88 2.86 -6.41
C GLY A 82 -7.39 4.06 -5.60
N VAL A 83 -8.63 4.02 -5.11
CA VAL A 83 -9.23 5.16 -4.40
C VAL A 83 -8.40 5.61 -3.19
N GLU A 84 -7.63 4.70 -2.57
CA GLU A 84 -6.66 4.99 -1.53
C GLU A 84 -5.58 6.02 -1.94
N GLY A 85 -5.34 6.21 -3.23
CA GLY A 85 -4.42 7.24 -3.75
C GLY A 85 -4.79 8.67 -3.33
N ILE A 86 -6.00 8.89 -2.82
CA ILE A 86 -6.40 10.14 -2.17
C ILE A 86 -5.50 10.52 -0.98
N LEU A 87 -4.92 9.54 -0.29
CA LEU A 87 -3.98 9.75 0.81
C LEU A 87 -2.77 10.57 0.35
N ASN A 88 -2.33 10.41 -0.91
CA ASN A 88 -1.17 11.11 -1.45
C ASN A 88 -1.47 12.60 -1.74
N GLN A 89 -2.74 12.98 -1.75
CA GLN A 89 -3.19 14.36 -1.89
C GLN A 89 -3.38 15.05 -0.54
N ARG A 90 -2.85 14.47 0.54
CA ARG A 90 -3.02 14.94 1.91
C ARG A 90 -1.67 15.01 2.60
N ILE A 91 -1.57 16.00 3.49
CA ILE A 91 -0.47 16.13 4.44
C ILE A 91 -1.01 16.09 5.86
N ILE A 92 -0.15 15.79 6.82
CA ILE A 92 -0.44 15.89 8.25
C ILE A 92 -0.35 17.37 8.65
N SER A 93 -1.46 18.10 8.46
CA SER A 93 -1.47 19.57 8.51
C SER A 93 -1.49 20.17 9.92
N LYS A 94 -1.63 19.34 10.96
CA LYS A 94 -1.57 19.73 12.37
C LYS A 94 -0.55 18.83 13.05
N PRO A 95 0.20 19.31 14.06
CA PRO A 95 1.10 18.46 14.83
C PRO A 95 0.34 17.22 15.32
N PHE A 96 0.89 16.05 15.03
CA PHE A 96 0.33 14.77 15.43
C PHE A 96 1.33 14.08 16.33
N GLU A 97 0.97 13.86 17.58
CA GLU A 97 1.76 13.08 18.53
C GLU A 97 0.88 12.02 19.17
N MET A 98 1.38 10.78 19.22
CA MET A 98 0.63 9.68 19.79
C MET A 98 1.56 8.64 20.38
N ASN A 99 1.19 8.12 21.54
CA ASN A 99 1.73 6.88 22.07
C ASN A 99 0.61 5.84 22.11
N ALA A 100 0.64 4.90 21.18
CA ALA A 100 -0.36 3.83 21.06
C ALA A 100 0.20 2.70 20.20
N ASN A 101 -0.54 1.60 20.10
CA ASN A 101 -0.21 0.57 19.11
C ASN A 101 -0.34 1.16 17.69
N MET A 102 0.36 0.53 16.73
CA MET A 102 0.48 1.09 15.40
C MET A 102 -0.82 1.03 14.56
N LYS A 103 -1.73 0.07 14.78
CA LYS A 103 -3.07 0.08 14.15
C LYS A 103 -3.89 1.27 14.62
N GLN A 104 -3.82 1.60 15.92
CA GLN A 104 -4.48 2.78 16.48
C GLN A 104 -3.88 4.09 15.95
N ILE A 105 -2.56 4.15 15.74
CA ILE A 105 -1.91 5.29 15.09
C ILE A 105 -2.42 5.45 13.65
N LEU A 106 -2.41 4.39 12.85
CA LEU A 106 -2.91 4.38 11.47
C LEU A 106 -4.37 4.86 11.39
N TYR A 107 -5.23 4.29 12.22
CA TYR A 107 -6.65 4.67 12.31
C TYR A 107 -6.80 6.16 12.63
N THR A 108 -6.10 6.64 13.67
CA THR A 108 -6.21 8.03 14.12
C THR A 108 -5.72 9.00 13.05
N LEU A 109 -4.60 8.69 12.38
CA LEU A 109 -4.07 9.50 11.28
C LEU A 109 -5.11 9.65 10.15
N ILE A 110 -5.72 8.56 9.71
CA ILE A 110 -6.73 8.61 8.63
C ILE A 110 -7.99 9.34 9.09
N GLN A 111 -8.45 9.05 10.31
CA GLN A 111 -9.65 9.67 10.90
C GLN A 111 -9.54 11.19 11.02
N GLN A 112 -8.36 11.72 11.39
CA GLN A 112 -8.12 13.15 11.53
C GLN A 112 -7.86 13.88 10.21
N ASN A 113 -7.45 13.15 9.16
CA ASN A 113 -7.02 13.77 7.90
C ASN A 113 -8.02 13.58 6.74
N LEU A 114 -8.87 12.55 6.79
CA LEU A 114 -9.89 12.23 5.79
C LEU A 114 -11.27 11.92 6.43
N GLY A 115 -11.29 11.28 7.60
CA GLY A 115 -12.53 10.85 8.27
C GLY A 115 -13.27 11.99 8.98
N SER A 116 -14.17 11.63 9.91
CA SER A 116 -15.03 12.62 10.58
C SER A 116 -14.29 13.59 11.51
N GLY A 117 -13.04 13.28 11.88
CA GLY A 117 -12.14 14.20 12.59
C GLY A 117 -11.47 15.25 11.70
N ALA A 118 -11.59 15.15 10.37
CA ALA A 118 -11.00 16.08 9.42
C ALA A 118 -11.81 17.37 9.27
N SER A 119 -11.15 18.44 8.83
CA SER A 119 -11.80 19.71 8.47
C SER A 119 -12.75 19.52 7.28
N SER A 120 -13.78 20.37 7.17
CA SER A 120 -14.83 20.25 6.14
C SER A 120 -14.31 20.26 4.70
N ASN A 121 -13.19 20.94 4.44
CA ASN A 121 -12.55 20.97 3.13
C ASN A 121 -11.71 19.72 2.79
N ARG A 122 -11.48 18.84 3.78
CA ARG A 122 -10.68 17.61 3.63
C ARG A 122 -11.50 16.34 3.79
N ARG A 123 -12.54 16.42 4.61
CA ARG A 123 -13.38 15.29 5.02
C ARG A 123 -14.04 14.61 3.83
N ILE A 124 -14.06 13.28 3.87
CA ILE A 124 -14.78 12.41 2.95
C ILE A 124 -15.92 11.78 3.74
N ASP A 125 -17.12 12.34 3.64
CA ASP A 125 -18.27 11.91 4.45
C ASP A 125 -18.69 10.45 4.18
N SER A 126 -18.36 9.93 3.00
CA SER A 126 -18.64 8.55 2.60
C SER A 126 -17.57 7.54 3.04
N LEU A 127 -16.50 7.98 3.72
CA LEU A 127 -15.45 7.09 4.22
C LEU A 127 -15.90 6.39 5.51
N LEU A 128 -15.95 5.06 5.47
CA LEU A 128 -16.20 4.21 6.63
C LEU A 128 -14.87 3.64 7.12
N LEU A 129 -14.57 3.85 8.40
CA LEU A 129 -13.39 3.28 9.05
C LEU A 129 -13.77 2.01 9.82
N PRO A 130 -12.89 1.00 9.89
CA PRO A 130 -13.16 -0.24 10.60
C PRO A 130 -13.11 0.01 12.12
N THR A 131 -13.79 -0.85 12.88
CA THR A 131 -13.52 -0.92 14.32
C THR A 131 -12.15 -1.55 14.53
N ILE A 132 -11.34 -0.96 15.40
CA ILE A 132 -10.03 -1.49 15.77
C ILE A 132 -10.01 -1.86 17.25
N VAL A 133 -9.25 -2.90 17.57
CA VAL A 133 -8.95 -3.32 18.94
C VAL A 133 -7.52 -2.88 19.25
N ASP A 134 -7.31 -2.37 20.47
CA ASP A 134 -6.00 -1.96 20.95
C ASP A 134 -5.17 -3.20 21.29
N GLU A 135 -4.31 -3.61 20.36
CA GLU A 135 -3.45 -4.79 20.48
C GLU A 135 -2.04 -4.50 19.97
N GLY A 136 -1.05 -4.97 20.72
CA GLY A 136 0.37 -4.85 20.38
C GLY A 136 1.14 -3.88 21.26
N GLU A 137 2.42 -3.70 20.95
CA GLU A 137 3.28 -2.77 21.67
C GLU A 137 3.00 -1.32 21.27
N ASN A 138 3.03 -0.42 22.26
CA ASN A 138 2.90 1.00 22.01
C ASN A 138 4.21 1.59 21.50
N ILE A 139 4.10 2.40 20.46
CA ILE A 139 5.19 3.22 19.96
C ILE A 139 4.84 4.70 20.09
N SER A 140 5.86 5.53 20.25
CA SER A 140 5.71 6.98 20.23
C SER A 140 6.03 7.49 18.83
N VAL A 141 5.08 8.21 18.23
CA VAL A 141 5.26 8.87 16.93
C VAL A 141 5.00 10.36 17.04
N SER A 142 5.69 11.13 16.20
CA SER A 142 5.46 12.56 15.99
C SER A 142 5.57 12.85 14.51
N TYR A 143 4.57 13.52 13.95
CA TYR A 143 4.50 13.91 12.54
C TYR A 143 3.96 15.33 12.40
N TYR A 144 4.53 16.09 11.49
CA TYR A 144 4.02 17.39 11.07
C TYR A 144 4.48 17.78 9.66
N GLY A 145 3.51 17.96 8.76
CA GLY A 145 3.71 18.43 7.39
C GLY A 145 4.05 17.34 6.38
N GLU A 146 4.34 16.11 6.81
CA GLU A 146 4.62 14.98 5.92
C GLU A 146 3.39 14.61 5.09
N ASN A 147 3.65 14.00 3.93
CA ASN A 147 2.62 13.40 3.11
C ASN A 147 1.99 12.22 3.86
N LEU A 148 0.66 12.20 3.92
CA LEU A 148 -0.09 11.19 4.68
C LEU A 148 0.09 9.79 4.08
N TYR A 149 0.11 9.66 2.76
CA TYR A 149 0.32 8.37 2.11
C TYR A 149 1.68 7.78 2.44
N THR A 150 2.75 8.59 2.41
CA THR A 150 4.09 8.13 2.79
C THR A 150 4.10 7.58 4.22
N VAL A 151 3.56 8.34 5.18
CA VAL A 151 3.51 7.91 6.59
C VAL A 151 2.67 6.63 6.77
N ILE A 152 1.48 6.57 6.18
CA ILE A 152 0.60 5.40 6.27
C ILE A 152 1.27 4.17 5.64
N SER A 153 1.92 4.32 4.48
CA SER A 153 2.58 3.21 3.78
C SER A 153 3.75 2.66 4.60
N GLU A 154 4.56 3.53 5.19
CA GLU A 154 5.70 3.12 6.04
C GLU A 154 5.26 2.37 7.29
N LEU A 155 4.27 2.90 8.00
CA LEU A 155 3.70 2.23 9.18
C LEU A 155 3.05 0.89 8.81
N SER A 156 2.32 0.84 7.70
CA SER A 156 1.71 -0.40 7.22
C SER A 156 2.77 -1.46 6.88
N LYS A 157 3.86 -1.04 6.24
CA LYS A 157 4.99 -1.92 5.89
C LYS A 157 5.68 -2.49 7.11
N GLN A 158 5.91 -1.68 8.15
CA GLN A 158 6.49 -2.16 9.42
C GLN A 158 5.62 -3.21 10.13
N LEU A 159 4.30 -3.11 9.99
CA LEU A 159 3.36 -4.10 10.53
C LEU A 159 3.18 -5.33 9.65
N GLY A 160 3.71 -5.33 8.43
CA GLY A 160 3.41 -6.35 7.44
C GLY A 160 1.92 -6.42 7.08
N MET A 161 1.24 -5.26 7.07
CA MET A 161 -0.16 -5.14 6.66
C MET A 161 -0.33 -4.09 5.57
N SER A 162 -1.54 -4.00 5.03
CA SER A 162 -1.90 -2.98 4.05
C SER A 162 -3.20 -2.27 4.44
N VAL A 163 -3.32 -1.01 4.01
CA VAL A 163 -4.54 -0.22 4.14
C VAL A 163 -5.25 -0.22 2.80
N LYS A 164 -6.46 -0.78 2.74
CA LYS A 164 -7.23 -0.92 1.50
C LYS A 164 -8.53 -0.14 1.54
N PHE A 165 -8.84 0.50 0.42
CA PHE A 165 -10.05 1.29 0.22
C PHE A 165 -10.91 0.59 -0.83
N ASP A 166 -12.08 0.13 -0.40
CA ASP A 166 -13.09 -0.47 -1.25
C ASP A 166 -14.08 0.62 -1.69
N PHE A 167 -14.28 0.78 -3.00
CA PHE A 167 -15.27 1.69 -3.56
C PHE A 167 -16.59 0.92 -3.77
N ASN A 168 -17.59 1.23 -2.94
CA ASN A 168 -18.90 0.58 -2.96
C ASN A 168 -19.95 1.56 -3.51
N PRO A 169 -20.15 1.65 -4.85
CA PRO A 169 -21.10 2.60 -5.44
C PRO A 169 -22.56 2.15 -5.32
N TYR A 170 -22.81 0.89 -4.96
CA TYR A 170 -24.14 0.32 -4.85
C TYR A 170 -24.55 0.26 -3.37
N PRO A 171 -25.62 0.97 -2.96
CA PRO A 171 -26.15 0.85 -1.60
C PRO A 171 -26.63 -0.59 -1.32
N GLU A 172 -26.48 -1.01 -0.07
CA GLU A 172 -27.04 -2.26 0.42
C GLU A 172 -28.47 -2.03 0.92
N TYR A 173 -29.39 -2.92 0.56
CA TYR A 173 -30.81 -2.82 0.90
C TYR A 173 -31.27 -4.05 1.67
N ALA A 174 -32.14 -3.83 2.66
CA ALA A 174 -32.92 -4.89 3.29
C ALA A 174 -34.00 -5.40 2.34
N SER A 175 -34.59 -6.55 2.67
CA SER A 175 -35.67 -7.15 1.86
C SER A 175 -36.91 -6.26 1.72
N ASP A 176 -37.10 -5.29 2.62
CA ASP A 176 -38.20 -4.32 2.59
C ASP A 176 -37.87 -3.03 1.82
N GLY A 177 -36.68 -2.93 1.22
CA GLY A 177 -36.20 -1.76 0.49
C GLY A 177 -35.55 -0.67 1.36
N THR A 178 -35.37 -0.90 2.67
CA THR A 178 -34.64 0.01 3.54
C THR A 178 -33.15 0.00 3.20
N ILE A 179 -32.52 1.18 3.07
CA ILE A 179 -31.07 1.27 2.88
C ILE A 179 -30.37 0.85 4.19
N LEU A 180 -29.62 -0.25 4.13
CA LEU A 180 -28.77 -0.73 5.22
C LEU A 180 -27.45 0.02 5.27
N THR A 181 -26.83 0.23 4.12
CA THR A 181 -25.57 0.97 4.00
C THR A 181 -25.57 1.77 2.71
N PRO A 182 -25.39 3.10 2.77
CA PRO A 182 -25.32 3.93 1.56
C PRO A 182 -24.06 3.63 0.76
N ALA A 183 -23.97 4.14 -0.47
CA ALA A 183 -22.74 4.10 -1.25
C ALA A 183 -21.59 4.75 -0.46
N ASN A 184 -20.45 4.06 -0.39
CA ASN A 184 -19.39 4.40 0.54
C ASN A 184 -18.00 4.01 0.01
N ILE A 185 -16.98 4.52 0.68
CA ILE A 185 -15.62 4.01 0.60
C ILE A 185 -15.34 3.29 1.92
N ASN A 186 -15.15 1.98 1.87
CA ASN A 186 -14.87 1.19 3.06
C ASN A 186 -13.37 0.98 3.23
N LEU A 187 -12.83 1.40 4.38
CA LEU A 187 -11.44 1.16 4.74
C LEU A 187 -11.32 -0.18 5.46
N SER A 188 -10.29 -0.95 5.11
CA SER A 188 -9.91 -2.15 5.85
C SER A 188 -8.39 -2.24 6.02
N PHE A 189 -7.98 -2.95 7.07
CA PHE A 189 -6.60 -3.40 7.24
C PHE A 189 -6.49 -4.85 6.78
N HIS A 190 -5.60 -5.13 5.85
CA HIS A 190 -5.43 -6.47 5.26
C HIS A 190 -4.07 -7.04 5.61
N ILE A 191 -4.06 -8.30 6.06
CA ILE A 191 -2.88 -9.11 6.38
C ILE A 191 -2.99 -10.36 5.50
N GLY A 192 -1.91 -10.71 4.82
CA GLY A 192 -1.92 -11.91 3.99
C GLY A 192 -1.86 -13.19 4.81
N GLN A 193 -2.30 -14.27 4.18
CA GLN A 193 -2.28 -15.62 4.74
C GLN A 193 -0.91 -16.26 4.59
N ASP A 194 -0.55 -17.12 5.53
CA ASP A 194 0.64 -17.97 5.40
C ASP A 194 0.27 -19.25 4.64
N LEU A 195 0.60 -19.28 3.35
CA LEU A 195 0.41 -20.40 2.43
C LEU A 195 1.75 -21.12 2.17
N THR A 196 2.70 -21.01 3.10
CA THR A 196 4.00 -21.67 2.98
C THR A 196 3.93 -23.14 3.33
N THR A 197 4.92 -23.93 2.91
CA THR A 197 5.00 -25.36 3.28
C THR A 197 5.21 -25.61 4.77
N GLY A 198 5.57 -24.57 5.54
CA GLY A 198 5.76 -24.64 6.98
C GLY A 198 4.45 -24.51 7.77
N ASN A 199 3.38 -24.04 7.15
CA ASN A 199 2.08 -23.87 7.79
C ASN A 199 1.15 -25.06 7.49
N SER A 200 0.46 -25.56 8.51
CA SER A 200 -0.54 -26.62 8.39
C SER A 200 -1.99 -26.13 8.37
N GLU A 201 -2.24 -24.83 8.64
CA GLU A 201 -3.58 -24.26 8.69
C GLU A 201 -4.20 -24.07 7.30
N HIS A 202 -3.36 -23.81 6.29
CA HIS A 202 -3.78 -23.56 4.91
C HIS A 202 -3.07 -24.49 3.92
N PRO A 203 -3.73 -24.88 2.80
CA PRO A 203 -3.06 -25.59 1.73
C PRO A 203 -1.89 -24.76 1.17
N PRO A 204 -0.68 -25.32 1.07
CA PRO A 204 0.48 -24.54 0.67
C PRO A 204 0.47 -24.24 -0.83
N ILE A 205 0.94 -23.05 -1.19
CA ILE A 205 1.26 -22.68 -2.57
C ILE A 205 2.77 -22.73 -2.72
N ILE A 206 3.21 -23.54 -3.69
CA ILE A 206 4.61 -23.71 -4.05
C ILE A 206 4.76 -23.32 -5.51
N TRP A 207 5.58 -22.32 -5.79
CA TRP A 207 5.94 -21.94 -7.15
C TRP A 207 7.36 -22.37 -7.45
N LYS A 208 7.48 -23.30 -8.40
CA LYS A 208 8.76 -23.85 -8.82
C LYS A 208 9.22 -23.22 -10.14
N ALA A 209 10.38 -22.58 -10.09
CA ALA A 209 11.03 -22.09 -11.29
C ALA A 209 11.34 -23.23 -12.27
N ASN A 210 11.10 -23.00 -13.56
CA ASN A 210 11.45 -23.91 -14.66
C ASN A 210 10.75 -25.29 -14.63
N TRP A 211 9.66 -25.44 -13.85
CA TRP A 211 8.88 -26.68 -13.73
C TRP A 211 7.43 -26.54 -14.23
N GLY A 212 7.21 -25.73 -15.27
CA GLY A 212 5.89 -25.56 -15.88
C GLY A 212 5.00 -24.51 -15.19
N ASP A 213 5.35 -24.05 -13.99
CA ASP A 213 4.59 -23.01 -13.28
C ASP A 213 4.93 -21.59 -13.75
N THR A 214 6.17 -21.38 -14.22
CA THR A 214 6.72 -20.04 -14.50
C THR A 214 7.35 -19.98 -15.90
N ARG A 215 7.25 -18.82 -16.56
CA ARG A 215 7.85 -18.54 -17.88
C ARG A 215 9.24 -17.94 -17.74
N ASP A 216 9.34 -16.90 -16.93
CA ASP A 216 10.57 -16.14 -16.69
C ASP A 216 10.74 -15.87 -15.19
N GLU A 217 11.99 -15.70 -14.80
CA GLU A 217 12.40 -15.40 -13.44
C GLU A 217 13.51 -14.35 -13.41
N LEU A 218 13.43 -13.44 -12.44
CA LEU A 218 14.49 -12.49 -12.13
C LEU A 218 14.72 -12.48 -10.62
N LEU A 219 15.97 -12.73 -10.22
CA LEU A 219 16.46 -12.56 -8.86
C LEU A 219 17.36 -11.33 -8.81
N PHE A 220 17.03 -10.40 -7.93
CA PHE A 220 17.82 -9.19 -7.69
C PHE A 220 18.22 -9.09 -6.21
N LEU A 221 19.53 -9.16 -5.95
CA LEU A 221 20.11 -9.07 -4.60
C LEU A 221 20.97 -7.82 -4.48
N SER A 222 20.72 -6.99 -3.47
CA SER A 222 21.49 -5.76 -3.26
C SER A 222 21.62 -5.37 -1.80
N GLN A 223 22.86 -5.08 -1.38
CA GLN A 223 23.18 -4.46 -0.08
C GLN A 223 23.66 -3.01 -0.24
N LYS A 224 23.48 -2.41 -1.42
CA LYS A 224 24.04 -1.09 -1.77
C LYS A 224 23.67 0.01 -0.76
N HIS A 225 22.46 -0.07 -0.22
CA HIS A 225 21.92 0.90 0.73
C HIS A 225 21.72 0.34 2.14
N TYR A 226 22.19 -0.89 2.40
CA TYR A 226 21.94 -1.56 3.68
C TYR A 226 22.60 -0.83 4.85
N LYS A 227 21.85 -0.68 5.94
CA LYS A 227 22.28 -0.12 7.23
C LYS A 227 21.71 -0.95 8.37
N ASN A 228 22.51 -1.16 9.41
CA ASN A 228 22.12 -1.91 10.61
C ASN A 228 22.44 -1.19 11.93
N ALA A 229 23.04 0.00 11.84
CA ALA A 229 23.24 0.90 12.97
C ALA A 229 22.95 2.34 12.53
N VAL A 230 22.17 3.07 13.33
CA VAL A 230 21.85 4.48 13.09
C VAL A 230 22.10 5.31 14.33
N TYR A 231 22.77 6.44 14.13
CA TYR A 231 22.99 7.46 15.14
C TYR A 231 22.04 8.62 14.90
N LEU A 232 21.22 8.96 15.89
CA LEU A 232 20.26 10.05 15.82
C LEU A 232 20.61 11.18 16.78
N LYS A 233 20.29 12.40 16.36
CA LYS A 233 20.47 13.63 17.13
C LYS A 233 19.19 14.46 17.09
N SER A 234 18.73 14.95 18.25
CA SER A 234 17.57 15.86 18.35
C SER A 234 17.91 17.30 17.96
N GLY A 235 16.88 18.09 17.65
CA GLY A 235 17.00 19.50 17.28
C GLY A 235 17.15 20.50 18.44
N ASP A 236 17.38 20.03 19.67
CA ASP A 236 17.47 20.88 20.86
C ASP A 236 18.80 21.65 20.95
N GLU A 237 18.84 22.78 21.67
CA GLU A 237 20.09 23.52 21.96
C GLU A 237 21.14 22.64 22.64
N THR A 238 20.68 21.72 23.49
CA THR A 238 21.47 20.61 24.03
C THR A 238 20.92 19.30 23.46
N PRO A 239 21.45 18.82 22.32
CA PRO A 239 20.89 17.69 21.60
C PRO A 239 20.95 16.39 22.41
N ILE A 240 19.86 15.65 22.40
CA ILE A 240 19.83 14.27 22.84
C ILE A 240 20.30 13.39 21.68
N GLN A 241 21.19 12.45 21.98
CA GLN A 241 21.67 11.46 21.03
C GLN A 241 21.24 10.06 21.44
N VAL A 242 20.90 9.25 20.44
CA VAL A 242 20.48 7.86 20.57
C VAL A 242 21.16 7.05 19.47
N GLU A 243 21.64 5.86 19.81
CA GLU A 243 22.08 4.85 18.85
C GLU A 243 21.03 3.73 18.81
N VAL A 244 20.60 3.35 17.62
CA VAL A 244 19.71 2.21 17.40
C VAL A 244 20.44 1.20 16.52
N ASN A 245 20.48 -0.05 16.97
CA ASN A 245 21.07 -1.17 16.25
C ASN A 245 19.99 -2.20 15.90
N GLU A 246 20.10 -2.82 14.72
CA GLU A 246 19.22 -3.91 14.28
C GLU A 246 19.42 -5.17 15.13
N SER A 247 20.65 -5.44 15.55
CA SER A 247 21.00 -6.58 16.40
C SER A 247 22.18 -6.27 17.33
N SER A 248 22.39 -7.10 18.35
CA SER A 248 23.55 -6.98 19.24
C SER A 248 24.80 -7.59 18.62
N GLY A 249 25.98 -7.06 18.95
CA GLY A 249 27.27 -7.63 18.55
C GLY A 249 27.75 -7.28 17.14
N LEU A 250 27.15 -6.28 16.48
CA LEU A 250 27.62 -5.74 15.19
C LEU A 250 29.03 -5.15 15.35
N THR A 251 30.02 -5.73 14.68
CA THR A 251 31.43 -5.30 14.77
C THR A 251 32.14 -5.35 13.42
N GLY A 252 33.18 -4.52 13.26
CA GLY A 252 34.04 -4.54 12.08
C GLY A 252 33.29 -4.40 10.75
N TRP A 253 33.53 -5.34 9.84
CA TRP A 253 32.91 -5.37 8.50
C TRP A 253 31.40 -5.63 8.51
N ASP A 254 30.86 -6.14 9.60
CA ASP A 254 29.43 -6.42 9.74
C ASP A 254 28.63 -5.20 10.21
N ARG A 255 29.28 -4.06 10.46
CA ARG A 255 28.64 -2.82 10.93
C ARG A 255 28.48 -1.81 9.79
N PHE A 256 27.22 -1.53 9.43
CA PHE A 256 26.83 -0.62 8.36
C PHE A 256 26.08 0.58 8.95
N GLU A 257 26.76 1.73 8.99
CA GLU A 257 26.30 2.87 9.77
C GLU A 257 25.70 3.98 8.92
N MET A 258 24.74 4.69 9.51
CA MET A 258 24.24 5.98 9.03
C MET A 258 24.02 6.95 10.19
N PHE A 259 23.94 8.24 9.87
CA PHE A 259 23.58 9.30 10.80
C PHE A 259 22.28 9.95 10.32
N SER A 260 21.38 10.26 11.25
CA SER A 260 20.11 10.94 10.98
C SER A 260 19.94 12.15 11.89
N ASP A 261 19.83 13.32 11.28
CA ASP A 261 19.59 14.58 12.00
C ASP A 261 18.07 14.79 12.17
N ALA A 262 17.55 14.51 13.35
CA ALA A 262 16.13 14.56 13.68
C ALA A 262 15.77 15.93 14.28
N VAL A 263 16.00 16.99 13.51
CA VAL A 263 15.80 18.39 13.93
C VAL A 263 14.34 18.70 14.28
N ASP A 264 13.42 17.95 13.69
CA ASP A 264 11.98 18.00 13.96
C ASP A 264 11.62 17.47 15.35
N ILE A 265 12.41 16.54 15.90
CA ILE A 265 12.24 16.00 17.25
C ILE A 265 13.00 16.89 18.24
N ARG A 266 12.27 17.65 19.04
CA ARG A 266 12.81 18.55 20.07
C ARG A 266 11.81 18.76 21.21
N LYS A 267 12.27 19.29 22.33
CA LYS A 267 11.46 19.48 23.54
C LYS A 267 10.33 20.50 23.34
N GLY A 268 10.57 21.59 22.61
CA GLY A 268 9.60 22.66 22.38
C GLY A 268 9.02 22.62 20.97
N ILE A 269 7.76 22.18 20.86
CA ILE A 269 7.04 22.10 19.58
C ILE A 269 6.04 23.27 19.45
N ASP A 270 5.49 23.74 20.57
CA ASP A 270 4.66 24.95 20.72
C ASP A 270 4.92 25.63 22.09
N GLU A 271 4.32 26.81 22.33
CA GLU A 271 4.49 27.58 23.59
C GLU A 271 3.90 26.87 24.84
N THR A 272 3.20 25.75 24.68
CA THR A 272 2.37 25.14 25.75
C THR A 272 2.77 23.72 26.14
N THR A 273 3.52 23.00 25.30
CA THR A 273 3.89 21.61 25.54
C THR A 273 5.39 21.40 25.42
N THR A 274 6.01 20.95 26.51
CA THR A 274 7.45 20.60 26.55
C THR A 274 7.62 19.10 26.75
N LEU A 275 8.24 18.41 25.80
CA LEU A 275 8.60 16.99 25.95
C LEU A 275 9.75 16.82 26.97
N THR A 276 9.69 15.75 27.73
CA THR A 276 10.79 15.31 28.60
C THR A 276 11.91 14.65 27.79
N ASP A 277 13.13 14.61 28.35
CA ASP A 277 14.27 13.91 27.73
C ASP A 277 13.95 12.45 27.41
N GLN A 278 13.18 11.79 28.29
CA GLN A 278 12.76 10.41 28.07
C GLN A 278 11.79 10.27 26.90
N GLN A 279 10.86 11.21 26.73
CA GLN A 279 9.94 11.22 25.58
C GLN A 279 10.68 11.48 24.27
N VAL A 280 11.62 12.44 24.26
CA VAL A 280 12.48 12.70 23.10
C VAL A 280 13.28 11.46 22.73
N ARG A 281 13.88 10.75 23.71
CA ARG A 281 14.59 9.48 23.45
C ARG A 281 13.70 8.44 22.79
N LYS A 282 12.47 8.23 23.27
CA LYS A 282 11.53 7.28 22.66
C LYS A 282 11.15 7.64 21.22
N LEU A 283 11.00 8.91 20.91
CA LEU A 283 10.77 9.38 19.54
C LEU A 283 11.99 9.13 18.64
N LEU A 284 13.19 9.42 19.13
CA LEU A 284 14.44 9.12 18.42
C LEU A 284 14.63 7.61 18.19
N GLU A 285 14.33 6.78 19.18
CA GLU A 285 14.38 5.31 19.06
C GLU A 285 13.41 4.81 17.97
N SER A 286 12.19 5.35 17.95
CA SER A 286 11.17 5.00 16.95
C SER A 286 11.58 5.46 15.54
N ARG A 287 12.14 6.67 15.41
CA ARG A 287 12.73 7.16 14.15
C ARG A 287 13.90 6.30 13.72
N GLY A 288 14.78 5.88 14.63
CA GLY A 288 15.92 5.02 14.33
C GLY A 288 15.49 3.67 13.77
N LYS A 289 14.48 3.03 14.37
CA LYS A 289 13.90 1.80 13.84
C LYS A 289 13.34 2.00 12.42
N LEU A 290 12.65 3.11 12.16
CA LEU A 290 12.15 3.47 10.83
C LEU A 290 13.29 3.69 9.82
N GLU A 291 14.37 4.37 10.19
CA GLU A 291 15.53 4.59 9.31
C GLU A 291 16.23 3.28 8.95
N LEU A 292 16.43 2.38 9.91
CA LEU A 292 16.97 1.04 9.63
C LEU A 292 16.04 0.25 8.72
N PHE A 293 14.74 0.31 8.98
CA PHE A 293 13.72 -0.33 8.14
C PHE A 293 13.71 0.18 6.69
N ARG A 294 13.95 1.48 6.46
CA ARG A 294 14.09 2.04 5.09
C ARG A 294 15.36 1.58 4.38
N ASN A 295 16.38 1.18 5.14
CA ASN A 295 17.71 0.80 4.65
C ASN A 295 17.99 -0.69 4.87
N TYR A 296 16.96 -1.53 4.70
CA TYR A 296 17.08 -2.98 4.75
C TYR A 296 17.83 -3.54 3.51
N LYS A 297 18.18 -4.83 3.57
CA LYS A 297 18.75 -5.52 2.41
C LYS A 297 17.66 -5.75 1.38
N LEU A 298 17.89 -5.33 0.14
CA LEU A 298 16.96 -5.57 -0.96
C LEU A 298 17.17 -6.98 -1.51
N ASP A 299 16.13 -7.80 -1.44
CA ASP A 299 16.07 -9.16 -1.95
C ASP A 299 14.74 -9.33 -2.70
N ASP A 300 14.76 -9.01 -4.00
CA ASP A 300 13.57 -9.00 -4.83
C ASP A 300 13.56 -10.22 -5.75
N PHE A 301 12.42 -10.92 -5.77
CA PHE A 301 12.15 -11.97 -6.74
C PHE A 301 10.97 -11.57 -7.62
N THR A 302 11.07 -11.84 -8.91
CA THR A 302 9.98 -11.63 -9.86
C THR A 302 9.75 -12.89 -10.67
N PHE A 303 8.49 -13.29 -10.77
CA PHE A 303 8.05 -14.43 -11.55
C PHE A 303 6.98 -14.02 -12.55
N ILE A 304 7.06 -14.56 -13.77
CA ILE A 304 5.96 -14.52 -14.72
C ILE A 304 5.29 -15.89 -14.69
N LEU A 305 4.01 -15.93 -14.30
CA LEU A 305 3.27 -17.18 -14.18
C LEU A 305 2.84 -17.69 -15.57
N ASN A 306 2.82 -19.00 -15.74
CA ASN A 306 2.22 -19.62 -16.93
C ASN A 306 0.68 -19.48 -16.89
N GLU A 307 0.06 -19.38 -18.05
CA GLU A 307 -1.42 -19.30 -18.17
C GLU A 307 -2.13 -20.57 -17.67
N ASP A 308 -1.44 -21.71 -17.68
CA ASP A 308 -2.02 -23.02 -17.38
C ASP A 308 -1.88 -23.44 -15.90
N ILE A 309 -1.38 -22.57 -15.02
CA ILE A 309 -1.26 -22.90 -13.60
C ILE A 309 -2.66 -23.02 -12.95
N PRO A 310 -2.85 -23.92 -11.99
CA PRO A 310 -4.16 -24.13 -11.38
C PRO A 310 -4.57 -23.03 -10.39
N GLN A 311 -3.62 -22.27 -9.84
CA GLN A 311 -3.91 -21.20 -8.87
C GLN A 311 -4.33 -19.91 -9.57
N VAL A 312 -5.46 -19.34 -9.15
CA VAL A 312 -6.04 -18.13 -9.71
C VAL A 312 -5.92 -16.98 -8.70
N PHE A 313 -5.36 -15.85 -9.15
CA PHE A 313 -5.26 -14.63 -8.36
C PHE A 313 -6.66 -14.10 -7.97
N GLN A 314 -6.78 -13.52 -6.77
CA GLN A 314 -8.03 -13.11 -6.12
C GLN A 314 -9.02 -14.24 -5.81
N LYS A 315 -8.57 -15.48 -5.86
CA LYS A 315 -9.34 -16.66 -5.47
C LYS A 315 -8.52 -17.58 -4.59
N ASP A 316 -7.38 -18.03 -5.10
CA ASP A 316 -6.51 -18.99 -4.43
C ASP A 316 -5.34 -18.30 -3.72
N PHE A 317 -4.93 -17.11 -4.19
CA PHE A 317 -3.93 -16.26 -3.55
C PHE A 317 -4.20 -14.77 -3.78
N PHE A 318 -3.69 -13.94 -2.88
CA PHE A 318 -3.84 -12.49 -2.87
C PHE A 318 -2.49 -11.79 -2.61
N VAL A 319 -2.44 -10.49 -2.89
CA VAL A 319 -1.32 -9.66 -2.42
C VAL A 319 -1.25 -9.69 -0.90
N GLY A 320 -0.05 -9.83 -0.37
CA GLY A 320 0.25 -9.98 1.04
C GLY A 320 0.47 -11.41 1.51
N ASP A 321 -0.03 -12.41 0.79
CA ASP A 321 0.10 -13.81 1.18
C ASP A 321 1.58 -14.25 1.12
N PHE A 322 1.98 -15.14 2.02
CA PHE A 322 3.28 -15.79 1.98
C PHE A 322 3.18 -17.11 1.24
N VAL A 323 4.10 -17.34 0.30
CA VAL A 323 4.15 -18.58 -0.47
C VAL A 323 5.56 -19.15 -0.48
N THR A 324 5.69 -20.42 -0.86
CA THR A 324 7.01 -21.04 -0.99
C THR A 324 7.50 -20.93 -2.43
N VAL A 325 8.63 -20.24 -2.61
CA VAL A 325 9.29 -20.09 -3.90
C VAL A 325 10.50 -21.02 -3.95
N VAL A 326 10.59 -21.83 -5.00
CA VAL A 326 11.67 -22.80 -5.18
C VAL A 326 12.35 -22.59 -6.53
N ASN A 327 13.66 -22.37 -6.52
CA ASN A 327 14.50 -22.49 -7.69
C ASN A 327 15.57 -23.57 -7.44
N GLU A 328 15.31 -24.76 -7.97
CA GLU A 328 16.19 -25.93 -7.77
C GLU A 328 17.58 -25.72 -8.40
N LYS A 329 17.67 -24.97 -9.52
CA LYS A 329 18.94 -24.71 -10.23
C LYS A 329 19.91 -23.85 -9.41
N PHE A 330 19.38 -22.87 -8.68
CA PHE A 330 20.17 -22.03 -7.77
C PHE A 330 20.17 -22.54 -6.32
N GLY A 331 19.49 -23.65 -6.02
CA GLY A 331 19.37 -24.19 -4.67
C GLY A 331 18.61 -23.27 -3.72
N ILE A 332 17.68 -22.46 -4.24
CA ILE A 332 16.91 -21.48 -3.49
C ILE A 332 15.57 -22.09 -3.10
N THR A 333 15.24 -22.02 -1.82
CA THR A 333 13.89 -22.27 -1.29
C THR A 333 13.59 -21.21 -0.26
N ARG A 334 12.55 -20.41 -0.50
CA ARG A 334 12.21 -19.26 0.34
C ARG A 334 10.72 -19.21 0.63
N HIS A 335 10.39 -18.58 1.74
CA HIS A 335 9.04 -18.23 2.13
C HIS A 335 8.91 -16.72 1.98
N SER A 336 8.27 -16.29 0.90
CA SER A 336 8.31 -14.89 0.48
C SER A 336 6.90 -14.34 0.41
N ARG A 337 6.74 -13.07 0.75
CA ARG A 337 5.46 -12.35 0.67
C ARG A 337 5.23 -11.87 -0.76
N ILE A 338 4.01 -12.06 -1.26
CA ILE A 338 3.58 -11.47 -2.54
C ILE A 338 3.35 -9.96 -2.33
N VAL A 339 4.19 -9.11 -2.93
CA VAL A 339 4.08 -7.65 -2.79
C VAL A 339 3.40 -6.96 -3.96
N THR A 340 3.52 -7.52 -5.17
CA THR A 340 2.84 -7.00 -6.35
C THR A 340 2.34 -8.13 -7.22
N VAL A 341 1.12 -7.98 -7.76
CA VAL A 341 0.61 -8.81 -8.85
C VAL A 341 0.20 -7.91 -9.99
N ILE A 342 0.73 -8.14 -11.18
CA ILE A 342 0.43 -7.40 -12.40
C ILE A 342 -0.39 -8.31 -13.31
N GLU A 343 -1.63 -7.93 -13.60
CA GLU A 343 -2.49 -8.57 -14.58
C GLU A 343 -2.51 -7.73 -15.86
N THR A 344 -2.12 -8.31 -16.98
CA THR A 344 -2.21 -7.68 -18.29
C THR A 344 -3.13 -8.48 -19.19
N ILE A 345 -4.16 -7.82 -19.74
CA ILE A 345 -5.16 -8.42 -20.62
C ILE A 345 -5.12 -7.67 -21.96
N ILE A 346 -4.83 -8.39 -23.04
CA ILE A 346 -4.79 -7.87 -24.41
C ILE A 346 -5.63 -8.80 -25.30
N GLN A 347 -6.72 -8.30 -25.89
CA GLN A 347 -7.53 -9.04 -26.87
C GLN A 347 -7.76 -10.53 -26.50
N GLU A 348 -8.25 -10.78 -25.28
CA GLU A 348 -8.55 -12.12 -24.71
C GLU A 348 -7.36 -13.00 -24.30
N LYS A 349 -6.11 -12.53 -24.44
CA LYS A 349 -4.94 -13.15 -23.80
C LYS A 349 -4.64 -12.45 -22.48
N SER A 350 -4.42 -13.23 -21.42
CA SER A 350 -4.04 -12.74 -20.10
C SER A 350 -2.64 -13.18 -19.71
N GLN A 351 -1.87 -12.28 -19.10
CA GLN A 351 -0.59 -12.57 -18.47
C GLN A 351 -0.60 -12.09 -17.03
N THR A 352 -0.09 -12.91 -16.11
CA THR A 352 0.06 -12.56 -14.70
C THR A 352 1.53 -12.60 -14.30
N GLN A 353 2.01 -11.49 -13.75
CA GLN A 353 3.35 -11.36 -13.20
C GLN A 353 3.24 -11.11 -11.70
N VAL A 354 4.09 -11.76 -10.91
CA VAL A 354 4.09 -11.65 -9.45
C VAL A 354 5.48 -11.26 -8.96
N LYS A 355 5.53 -10.29 -8.05
CA LYS A 355 6.75 -9.83 -7.37
C LYS A 355 6.68 -10.15 -5.89
N PHE A 356 7.82 -10.51 -5.32
CA PHE A 356 7.96 -10.94 -3.95
C PHE A 356 8.98 -10.07 -3.22
N GLU A 357 8.80 -9.97 -1.91
CA GLU A 357 9.74 -9.39 -0.95
C GLU A 357 9.85 -10.37 0.23
N ASP A 358 11.05 -10.48 0.80
CA ASP A 358 11.34 -11.31 1.98
C ASP A 358 11.24 -10.55 3.31
#